data_AF-A0A6J5ZFY2-F1
#
_entry.id   AF-A0A6J5ZFY2-F1
#
_cell.length_a   1.000
_cell.length_b   1.000
_cell.length_c   1.000
_cell.angle_alpha   90.00
_cell.angle_beta   90.00
_cell.angle_gamma   90.00
#
_symmetry.space_group_name_H-M   'P 1'
#
loop_
_entity.id
_entity.type
_entity.pdbx_description
1 polymer ?
#
loop_
_entity_poly.entity_id
_entity_poly.type
_entity_poly.pdbx_seq_one_letter_code
_entity_poly.pdbx_strand_id
1 'polypeptide(L)' 'MSASQFEYWKHTHLTVDVVIGRGGGFSLESPEGKRFLIRSRLFTDQEWAILEQTVVATGLSR' A
#
# COMPACT_ATOMS: atom_id res chain seq x y z
N MET A 1 11.96 0.76 0.24
CA MET A 1 11.07 -0.23 0.91
C MET A 1 11.83 -1.54 1.03
N SER A 2 11.81 -2.20 2.19
CA SER A 2 12.57 -3.43 2.43
C SER A 2 11.86 -4.66 1.85
N ALA A 3 12.59 -5.62 1.28
CA ALA A 3 12.04 -6.90 0.82
C ALA A 3 11.28 -7.64 1.93
N SER A 4 11.77 -7.56 3.17
CA SER A 4 11.10 -8.16 4.34
C SER A 4 9.74 -7.54 4.64
N GLN A 5 9.55 -6.24 4.36
CA GLN A 5 8.25 -5.59 4.51
C GLN A 5 7.31 -6.03 3.38
N PHE A 6 7.81 -6.18 2.16
CA PHE A 6 6.98 -6.70 1.07
C PHE A 6 6.47 -8.11 1.40
N GLU A 7 7.35 -9.03 1.81
CA GLU A 7 6.95 -10.40 2.14
C GLU A 7 5.89 -10.46 3.25
N TYR A 8 5.97 -9.56 4.23
CA TYR A 8 4.96 -9.49 5.29
C TYR A 8 3.60 -8.96 4.79
N TRP A 9 3.59 -7.98 3.88
CA TRP A 9 2.37 -7.28 3.46
C TRP A 9 1.76 -7.79 2.15
N LYS A 10 2.47 -8.61 1.36
CA LYS A 10 2.05 -9.03 0.00
C LYS A 10 0.66 -9.66 -0.07
N HIS A 11 0.20 -10.30 1.01
CA HIS A 11 -1.12 -10.94 1.10
C HIS A 11 -2.28 -9.99 1.45
N THR A 12 -2.02 -8.68 1.46
CA THR A 12 -2.97 -7.66 1.91
C THR A 12 -3.34 -6.70 0.78
N HIS A 13 -4.65 -6.53 0.55
CA HIS A 13 -5.18 -5.43 -0.24
C HIS A 13 -5.14 -4.15 0.60
N LEU A 14 -4.43 -3.13 0.10
CA LEU A 14 -4.37 -1.81 0.72
C LEU A 14 -5.18 -0.82 -0.11
N THR A 15 -6.19 -0.23 0.52
CA THR A 15 -6.85 0.97 -0.01
C THR A 15 -6.25 2.19 0.68
N VAL A 16 -5.82 3.17 -0.11
CA VAL A 16 -5.32 4.45 0.39
C VAL A 16 -6.33 5.53 0.02
N ASP A 17 -7.06 6.02 1.02
CA ASP A 17 -8.00 7.11 0.82
C ASP A 17 -7.34 8.46 1.05
N VAL A 18 -7.89 9.47 0.39
CA VAL A 18 -7.58 10.87 0.66
C VAL A 18 -8.79 11.49 1.32
N VAL A 19 -8.65 11.88 2.59
CA VAL A 19 -9.73 12.47 3.37
C VAL A 19 -9.33 13.84 3.90
N ILE A 20 -10.31 14.68 4.21
CA ILE A 20 -10.06 15.99 4.84
C ILE A 20 -9.50 15.75 6.25
N GLY A 21 -8.45 16.48 6.61
CA GLY A 21 -7.86 16.41 7.94
C GLY A 21 -6.39 16.81 7.95
N ARG A 22 -5.79 16.79 9.14
CA ARG A 22 -4.36 17.10 9.29
C ARG A 22 -3.53 15.83 9.03
N GLY A 23 -2.76 15.83 7.94
CA GLY A 23 -1.75 14.80 7.65
C GLY A 23 -0.51 14.93 8.53
N GLY A 24 0.45 14.01 8.34
CA GLY A 24 1.74 14.06 9.01
C GLY A 24 2.58 15.25 8.56
N GLY A 25 3.43 15.81 9.42
CA GLY A 25 4.19 17.05 9.13
C GLY A 25 5.09 16.99 7.89
N PHE A 26 5.45 15.79 7.42
CA PHE A 26 6.27 15.55 6.22
C PHE A 26 5.49 14.90 5.07
N SER A 27 4.15 14.90 5.13
CA SER A 27 3.30 14.25 4.13
C SER A 27 2.91 15.21 3.01
N LEU A 28 2.85 14.71 1.77
CA LEU A 28 2.64 15.51 0.56
C LEU A 28 1.29 16.23 0.54
N GLU A 29 0.26 15.60 1.09
CA GLU A 29 -1.12 16.07 1.11
C GLU A 29 -1.40 17.06 2.26
N SER A 30 -0.49 17.16 3.23
CA SER A 30 -0.67 18.00 4.42
C SER A 30 -0.89 19.50 4.10
N PRO A 31 -0.17 20.14 3.14
CA PRO A 31 -0.44 21.51 2.74
C PRO A 31 -1.83 21.73 2.12
N GLU A 32 -2.48 20.66 1.64
CA GLU A 32 -3.83 20.72 1.07
C GLU A 32 -4.94 20.55 2.12
N GLY A 33 -4.60 20.46 3.42
CA GLY A 33 -5.59 20.20 4.47
C GLY A 33 -6.20 18.80 4.40
N LYS A 34 -5.46 17.85 3.83
CA LYS A 34 -5.86 16.45 3.68
C LYS A 34 -4.94 15.54 4.49
N ARG A 35 -5.35 14.27 4.61
CA ARG A 35 -4.54 13.17 5.13
C ARG A 35 -4.83 11.88 4.38
N PHE A 36 -3.83 11.00 4.31
CA PHE A 36 -4.06 9.63 3.88
C PHE A 36 -4.66 8.77 5.00
N LEU A 37 -5.62 7.91 4.65
CA LEU A 37 -6.14 6.85 5.50
C LEU A 37 -5.89 5.51 4.80
N ILE A 38 -5.18 4.61 5.46
CA ILE A 38 -4.92 3.26 4.94
C ILE A 38 -5.95 2.33 5.54
N ARG A 39 -6.65 1.59 4.68
CA ARG A 39 -7.49 0.45 5.05
C ARG A 39 -6.88 -0.81 4.47
N SER A 40 -6.79 -1.85 5.30
CA SER A 40 -6.24 -3.14 4.91
C SER A 40 -7.29 -4.24 5.03
N ARG A 41 -7.23 -5.19 4.11
CA ARG A 41 -7.88 -6.50 4.24
C ARG A 41 -7.00 -7.56 3.60
N LEU A 42 -7.17 -8.81 4.00
CA LEU A 42 -6.54 -9.91 3.26
C LEU A 42 -7.14 -10.01 1.86
N PHE A 43 -6.31 -10.44 0.90
CA PHE A 43 -6.82 -10.90 -0.37
C PHE A 43 -7.67 -12.16 -0.16
N THR A 44 -8.69 -12.31 -0.99
CA THR A 44 -9.37 -13.60 -1.15
C THR A 44 -8.44 -14.58 -1.86
N ASP A 45 -8.69 -15.89 -1.70
CA ASP A 45 -7.90 -16.92 -2.37
C ASP A 45 -7.86 -16.74 -3.89
N GLN A 46 -8.99 -16.32 -4.48
CA GLN A 46 -9.07 -16.04 -5.92
C GLN A 46 -8.22 -14.84 -6.33
N GLU A 47 -8.28 -13.73 -5.59
CA GLU A 47 -7.44 -12.55 -5.85
C GLU A 47 -5.95 -12.90 -5.71
N TRP A 48 -5.61 -13.70 -4.69
CA TRP A 48 -4.24 -14.10 -4.44
C TRP A 48 -3.67 -14.99 -5.55
N ALA A 49 -4.46 -15.96 -6.03
CA ALA A 49 -4.06 -16.85 -7.13
C ALA A 49 -3.74 -16.10 -8.44
N ILE A 50 -4.40 -14.96 -8.69
CA ILE A 50 -4.11 -14.09 -9.84
C ILE A 50 -2.79 -13.33 -9.61
N LEU A 51 -2.58 -12.82 -8.40
CA LEU A 51 -1.40 -12.02 -8.05
C LEU A 51 -0.12 -12.85 -7.99
N GLU A 52 -0.17 -14.12 -7.57
CA GLU A 52 0.99 -15.02 -7.56
C GLU A 52 1.59 -15.24 -8.96
N GLN A 53 0.78 -15.13 -10.00
CA GLN A 53 1.22 -15.26 -11.40
C GLN A 53 1.77 -13.94 -11.97
N THR A 54 1.74 -12.86 -11.18
CA THR A 54 2.14 -11.53 -11.62
C THR A 54 3.54 -11.20 -11.10
N VAL A 55 4.42 -10.76 -12.01
CA VAL A 55 5.75 -10.25 -11.62
C VAL A 55 5.60 -8.88 -10.96
N VAL A 56 5.99 -8.78 -9.68
CA VAL A 56 5.96 -7.50 -8.95
C VAL A 56 7.31 -6.81 -9.06
N ALA A 57 7.32 -5.61 -9.65
CA ALA A 57 8.51 -4.76 -9.67
C ALA A 57 8.75 -4.17 -8.27
N THR A 58 9.73 -4.70 -7.54
CA THR A 58 10.07 -4.26 -6.17
C THR A 58 11.18 -3.22 -6.11
N GLY A 59 11.65 -2.73 -7.27
CA GLY A 59 12.79 -1.80 -7.36
C GLY A 59 14.14 -2.42 -6.95
N LEU A 60 14.17 -3.73 -6.67
CA LEU A 60 15.38 -4.49 -6.34
C LEU A 60 16.14 -4.98 -7.58
N SER A 61 15.56 -4.81 -8.77
CA SER A 61 16.23 -5.09 -10.04
C SER A 61 17.04 -3.86 -10.47
N ARG A 62 18.34 -3.90 -10.19
CA ARG A 62 19.37 -3.25 -10.99
C ARG A 62 20.14 -4.33 -11.72
#